data_AF-A0A059PZP1-F1
#
_entry.id   AF-A0A059PZP1-F1
#
_cell.length_a   1.000
_cell.length_b   1.000
_cell.length_c   1.000
_cell.angle_alpha   90.00
_cell.angle_beta   90.00
_cell.angle_gamma   90.00
#
_symmetry.space_group_name_H-M   'P 1'
#
loop_
_entity.id
_entity.type
_entity.pdbx_description
1 polymer ?
#
loop_
_entity_poly.entity_id
_entity_poly.type
_entity_poly.pdbx_seq_one_letter_code
_entity_poly.pdbx_strand_id
1 'polypeptide(L)'
;MATDVAAAADPPASRGCPAMKAEFAKHAEYLNALNDKRERLVKASRDVTMNSKKVIFQVHRITKVNRDEVLSKAENDLAAVVNQYIAKLVKELQGTDFWKLRRAYTFGVQEYVEAATLCRFCKTGTLLSLAEINDSLLALSDKSVEPLQLNVLDYLLGVADLSGELMMLAIGRISDGEVEYAKTICAFVRDIYRELTLVVPLMDDNNEMKKKMEVMLQSVVKIENACFSVHVRGSEYIPLLGSSADPDYSFFGASDFDQ
;
A
#
# COMPACT_ATOMS: atom_id res chain seq x y z
N MET A 1 67.06 -26.89 48.21
CA MET A 1 66.24 -27.06 46.99
C MET A 1 65.12 -28.03 47.29
N ALA A 2 63.91 -27.53 47.52
CA ALA A 2 62.67 -28.29 47.45
C ALA A 2 61.57 -27.26 47.16
N THR A 3 61.14 -27.23 45.90
CA THR A 3 60.04 -26.42 45.39
C THR A 3 58.74 -27.14 45.72
N ASP A 4 57.96 -26.58 46.64
CA ASP A 4 56.60 -27.03 46.90
C ASP A 4 55.67 -26.30 45.92
N VAL A 5 55.24 -27.01 44.88
CA VAL A 5 54.33 -26.47 43.86
C VAL A 5 52.92 -26.66 44.37
N ALA A 6 52.32 -25.57 44.86
CA ALA A 6 50.91 -25.52 45.19
C ALA A 6 50.08 -25.80 43.92
N ALA A 7 49.41 -26.94 43.89
CA ALA A 7 48.40 -27.26 42.88
C ALA A 7 47.20 -26.33 43.07
N ALA A 8 47.03 -25.38 42.14
CA ALA A 8 45.83 -24.56 42.05
C ALA A 8 44.64 -25.47 41.70
N ALA A 9 43.70 -25.59 42.63
CA ALA A 9 42.43 -26.26 42.39
C ALA A 9 41.58 -25.41 41.43
N ASP A 10 41.26 -25.97 40.25
CA ASP A 10 40.26 -25.41 39.35
C ASP A 10 38.93 -25.24 40.09
N PRO A 11 38.21 -24.11 39.91
CA PRO A 11 36.90 -23.93 40.51
C PRO A 11 35.94 -24.98 39.94
N PRO A 12 35.02 -25.55 40.74
CA PRO A 12 34.10 -26.56 40.26
C PRO A 12 33.22 -25.92 39.19
N ALA A 13 33.44 -26.32 37.93
CA ALA A 13 32.57 -25.99 36.82
C ALA A 13 31.14 -26.29 37.26
N SER A 14 30.28 -25.26 37.34
CA SER A 14 28.90 -25.43 37.78
C SER A 14 28.30 -26.55 36.92
N ARG A 15 27.96 -27.67 37.56
CA ARG A 15 27.26 -28.80 36.92
C ARG A 15 25.85 -28.31 36.60
N GLY A 16 25.72 -27.51 35.53
CA GLY A 16 24.44 -27.05 35.06
C GLY A 16 23.55 -28.26 34.77
N CYS A 17 22.35 -28.27 35.35
CA CYS A 17 21.40 -29.37 35.27
C CYS A 17 21.18 -29.80 33.81
N PRO A 18 21.56 -31.02 33.40
CA PRO A 18 21.43 -31.48 32.02
C PRO A 18 19.99 -31.42 31.49
N ALA A 19 19.01 -31.67 32.36
CA ALA A 19 17.59 -31.56 32.02
C ALA A 19 17.20 -30.11 31.67
N MET A 20 17.68 -29.14 32.45
CA MET A 20 17.45 -27.72 32.15
C MET A 20 18.11 -27.33 30.82
N LYS A 21 19.37 -27.74 30.58
CA LYS A 21 20.05 -27.49 29.31
C LYS A 21 19.30 -28.07 28.11
N ALA A 22 18.76 -29.28 28.24
CA ALA A 22 17.96 -29.92 27.20
C ALA A 22 16.66 -29.15 26.91
N GLU A 23 15.96 -28.64 27.93
CA GLU A 23 14.78 -27.80 27.73
C GLU A 23 15.11 -26.46 27.06
N PHE A 24 16.19 -25.79 27.46
CA PHE A 24 16.65 -24.57 26.78
C PHE A 24 17.06 -24.82 25.33
N ALA A 25 17.66 -25.97 25.02
CA ALA A 25 18.00 -26.35 23.64
C ALA A 25 16.74 -26.49 22.78
N LYS A 26 15.69 -27.17 23.28
CA LYS A 26 14.40 -27.26 22.59
C LYS A 26 13.77 -25.90 22.34
N HIS A 27 13.79 -25.00 23.33
CA HIS A 27 13.27 -23.64 23.16
C HIS A 27 14.09 -22.83 22.15
N ALA A 28 15.41 -22.98 22.15
CA ALA A 28 16.28 -22.33 21.18
C ALA A 28 15.99 -22.81 19.75
N GLU A 29 15.85 -24.12 19.54
CA GLU A 29 15.48 -24.70 18.24
C GLU A 29 14.12 -24.18 17.75
N TYR A 30 13.12 -24.14 18.63
CA TYR A 30 11.80 -23.59 18.30
C TYR A 30 11.87 -22.11 17.91
N LEU A 31 12.59 -21.28 18.68
CA LEU A 31 12.75 -19.86 18.39
C LEU A 31 13.53 -19.61 17.10
N ASN A 32 14.57 -20.40 16.82
CA ASN A 32 15.32 -20.33 15.57
C ASN A 32 14.43 -20.66 14.38
N ALA A 33 13.65 -21.75 14.44
CA ALA A 33 12.73 -22.12 13.38
C ALA A 33 11.64 -21.04 13.13
N LEU A 34 11.13 -20.42 14.20
CA LEU A 34 10.18 -19.31 14.12
C LEU A 34 10.82 -18.07 13.48
N ASN A 35 12.06 -17.74 13.85
CA ASN A 35 12.79 -16.62 13.28
C ASN A 35 13.10 -16.84 11.79
N ASP A 36 13.52 -18.05 11.41
CA ASP A 36 13.77 -18.40 10.02
C ASP A 36 12.49 -18.27 9.17
N LYS A 37 11.34 -18.71 9.71
CA LYS A 37 10.04 -18.53 9.06
C LYS A 37 9.69 -17.04 8.92
N ARG A 38 9.87 -16.26 9.98
CA ARG A 38 9.64 -14.80 9.97
C ARG A 38 10.49 -14.12 8.89
N GLU A 39 11.77 -14.46 8.76
CA GLU A 39 12.66 -13.89 7.75
C GLU A 39 12.22 -14.26 6.32
N ARG A 40 11.74 -15.49 6.10
CA ARG A 40 11.15 -15.88 4.80
C ARG A 40 9.90 -15.06 4.47
N LEU A 41 9.01 -14.86 5.45
CA LEU A 41 7.81 -14.02 5.28
C LEU A 41 8.16 -12.55 4.99
N VAL A 42 9.15 -11.98 5.68
CA VAL A 42 9.59 -10.60 5.41
C VAL A 42 10.10 -10.47 3.98
N LYS A 43 10.85 -11.45 3.48
CA LYS A 43 11.32 -11.46 2.08
C LYS A 43 10.15 -11.56 1.10
N ALA A 44 9.23 -12.50 1.31
CA ALA A 44 8.04 -12.63 0.47
C ALA A 44 7.17 -11.36 0.48
N SER A 45 6.98 -10.74 1.66
CA SER A 45 6.25 -9.48 1.81
C SER A 45 6.89 -8.35 1.03
N ARG A 46 8.22 -8.26 1.01
CA ARG A 46 8.95 -7.22 0.25
C ARG A 46 8.75 -7.41 -1.26
N ASP A 47 8.72 -8.65 -1.73
CA ASP A 47 8.43 -8.96 -3.13
C ASP A 47 7.00 -8.55 -3.50
N VAL A 48 6.02 -8.80 -2.63
CA VAL A 48 4.64 -8.32 -2.81
C VAL A 48 4.62 -6.79 -2.88
N THR A 49 5.20 -6.09 -1.89
CA THR A 49 5.27 -4.62 -1.89
C THR A 49 5.88 -4.08 -3.17
N MET A 50 7.03 -4.61 -3.59
CA MET A 50 7.74 -4.13 -4.77
C MET A 50 6.90 -4.27 -6.04
N ASN A 51 6.19 -5.39 -6.21
CA ASN A 51 5.43 -5.62 -7.43
C ASN A 51 4.05 -4.94 -7.40
N SER A 52 3.41 -4.80 -6.23
CA SER A 52 2.22 -3.95 -6.06
C SER A 52 2.53 -2.48 -6.42
N LYS A 53 3.69 -1.95 -6.00
CA LYS A 53 4.14 -0.61 -6.42
C LYS A 53 4.28 -0.47 -7.92
N LYS A 54 4.81 -1.48 -8.61
CA LYS A 54 4.92 -1.46 -10.08
C LYS A 54 3.54 -1.39 -10.74
N VAL A 55 2.54 -2.09 -10.19
CA VAL A 55 1.15 -2.00 -10.65
C VAL A 55 0.63 -0.58 -10.45
N ILE A 56 0.81 0.01 -9.26
CA ILE A 56 0.39 1.39 -8.97
C ILE A 56 1.04 2.37 -9.96
N PHE A 57 2.35 2.30 -10.17
CA PHE A 57 3.05 3.13 -11.15
C PHE A 57 2.57 2.91 -12.59
N GLN A 58 2.17 1.69 -12.95
CA GLN A 58 1.59 1.40 -14.26
C GLN A 58 0.23 2.09 -14.40
N VAL A 59 -0.63 2.06 -13.37
CA VAL A 59 -1.94 2.75 -13.36
C VAL A 59 -1.78 4.27 -13.50
N HIS A 60 -0.75 4.87 -12.89
CA HIS A 60 -0.49 6.31 -13.06
C HIS A 60 -0.14 6.76 -14.47
N ARG A 61 0.17 5.82 -15.38
CA ARG A 61 0.44 6.10 -16.80
C ARG A 61 -0.82 6.20 -17.65
N ILE A 62 -2.00 6.04 -17.05
CA ILE A 62 -3.28 6.26 -17.74
C ILE A 62 -3.27 7.66 -18.36
N THR A 63 -3.90 7.78 -19.53
CA THR A 63 -4.25 9.02 -20.22
C THR A 63 -5.58 8.77 -20.93
N LYS A 64 -6.19 9.81 -21.53
CA LYS A 64 -7.42 9.65 -22.32
C LYS A 64 -7.32 8.61 -23.43
N VAL A 65 -6.14 8.46 -24.03
CA VAL A 65 -5.95 7.66 -25.26
C VAL A 65 -5.52 6.22 -25.00
N ASN A 66 -4.85 5.95 -23.88
CA ASN A 66 -4.27 4.64 -23.58
C ASN A 66 -4.91 3.95 -22.36
N ARG A 67 -6.03 4.48 -21.84
CA ARG A 67 -6.66 4.02 -20.59
C ARG A 67 -6.86 2.50 -20.57
N ASP A 68 -7.47 1.94 -21.61
CA ASP A 68 -7.85 0.52 -21.63
C ASP A 68 -6.62 -0.40 -21.76
N GLU A 69 -5.62 0.00 -22.55
CA GLU A 69 -4.34 -0.74 -22.67
C GLU A 69 -3.57 -0.74 -21.35
N VAL A 70 -3.44 0.43 -20.72
CA VAL A 70 -2.74 0.59 -19.44
C VAL A 70 -3.44 -0.20 -18.34
N LEU A 71 -4.77 -0.15 -18.28
CA LEU A 71 -5.56 -0.91 -17.32
C LEU A 71 -5.44 -2.42 -17.55
N SER A 72 -5.55 -2.89 -18.80
CA SER A 72 -5.39 -4.31 -19.10
C SER A 72 -4.02 -4.83 -18.67
N LYS A 73 -2.96 -4.04 -18.90
CA LYS A 73 -1.62 -4.39 -18.44
C LYS A 73 -1.52 -4.39 -16.92
N ALA A 74 -2.06 -3.37 -16.23
CA ALA A 74 -2.06 -3.31 -14.77
C ALA A 74 -2.83 -4.50 -14.15
N GLU A 75 -3.94 -4.93 -14.75
CA GLU A 75 -4.69 -6.11 -14.30
C GLU A 75 -3.90 -7.40 -14.47
N ASN A 76 -3.17 -7.55 -15.58
CA ASN A 76 -2.29 -8.71 -15.79
C ASN A 76 -1.12 -8.72 -14.79
N ASP A 77 -0.51 -7.56 -14.55
CA ASP A 77 0.56 -7.41 -13.56
C ASP A 77 0.03 -7.69 -12.13
N LEU A 78 -1.18 -7.23 -11.80
CA LEU A 78 -1.84 -7.52 -10.52
C LEU A 78 -2.16 -9.01 -10.37
N ALA A 79 -2.65 -9.67 -11.43
CA ALA A 79 -2.85 -11.11 -11.43
C ALA A 79 -1.53 -11.87 -11.22
N ALA A 80 -0.42 -11.38 -11.78
CA ALA A 80 0.90 -11.95 -11.51
C ALA A 80 1.31 -11.75 -10.03
N VAL A 81 0.98 -10.61 -9.43
CA VAL A 81 1.22 -10.37 -7.99
C VAL A 81 0.52 -11.42 -7.13
N VAL A 82 -0.75 -11.67 -7.44
CA VAL A 82 -1.60 -12.67 -6.77
C VAL A 82 -1.03 -14.08 -6.96
N ASN A 83 -0.87 -14.50 -8.21
CA ASN A 83 -0.49 -15.88 -8.56
C ASN A 83 0.94 -16.25 -8.18
N GLN A 84 1.87 -15.28 -8.09
CA GLN A 84 3.27 -15.56 -7.84
C GLN A 84 3.73 -15.16 -6.44
N TYR A 85 3.44 -13.94 -6.00
CA TYR A 85 4.02 -13.40 -4.76
C TYR A 85 3.10 -13.63 -3.56
N ILE A 86 1.80 -13.35 -3.70
CA ILE A 86 0.83 -13.68 -2.64
C ILE A 86 0.77 -15.19 -2.46
N ALA A 87 0.72 -15.98 -3.54
CA ALA A 87 0.74 -17.44 -3.43
C ALA A 87 1.97 -17.98 -2.65
N LYS A 88 3.16 -17.39 -2.83
CA LYS A 88 4.36 -17.75 -2.04
C LYS A 88 4.21 -17.39 -0.57
N LEU A 89 3.67 -16.20 -0.28
CA LEU A 89 3.40 -15.74 1.08
C LEU A 89 2.39 -16.65 1.79
N VAL A 90 1.34 -17.07 1.09
CA VAL A 90 0.34 -18.02 1.60
C VAL A 90 0.98 -19.36 1.92
N LYS A 91 1.88 -19.89 1.08
CA LYS A 91 2.56 -21.18 1.32
C LYS A 91 3.43 -21.19 2.59
N GLU A 92 4.01 -20.06 2.96
CA GLU A 92 4.82 -19.93 4.19
C GLU A 92 3.98 -19.79 5.46
N LEU A 93 2.70 -19.42 5.33
CA LEU A 93 1.76 -19.28 6.43
C LEU A 93 0.96 -20.58 6.62
N GLN A 94 1.00 -21.17 7.81
CA GLN A 94 0.23 -22.37 8.13
C GLN A 94 -0.43 -22.25 9.51
N GLY A 95 -1.71 -22.64 9.60
CA GLY A 95 -2.47 -22.66 10.86
C GLY A 95 -2.43 -21.32 11.60
N THR A 96 -2.01 -21.31 12.87
CA THR A 96 -2.03 -20.09 13.72
C THR A 96 -1.00 -19.00 13.35
N ASP A 97 -0.19 -19.20 12.32
CA ASP A 97 0.89 -18.29 11.94
C ASP A 97 0.38 -16.91 11.47
N PHE A 98 -0.85 -16.82 10.97
CA PHE A 98 -1.45 -15.56 10.49
C PHE A 98 -1.38 -14.45 11.54
N TRP A 99 -1.84 -14.72 12.77
CA TRP A 99 -1.87 -13.72 13.83
C TRP A 99 -0.49 -13.50 14.45
N LYS A 100 0.29 -14.57 14.62
CA LYS A 100 1.62 -14.53 15.25
C LYS A 100 2.65 -13.77 14.42
N LEU A 101 2.58 -13.92 13.10
CA LEU A 101 3.56 -13.38 12.16
C LEU A 101 3.02 -12.21 11.33
N ARG A 102 1.84 -11.66 11.65
CA ARG A 102 1.24 -10.52 10.94
C ARG A 102 2.22 -9.38 10.66
N ARG A 103 3.03 -9.00 11.66
CA ARG A 103 4.02 -7.91 11.52
C ARG A 103 5.08 -8.16 10.45
N ALA A 104 5.30 -9.41 10.03
CA ALA A 104 6.25 -9.76 8.98
C ALA A 104 5.72 -9.48 7.57
N TYR A 105 4.39 -9.46 7.39
CA TYR A 105 3.78 -9.41 6.06
C TYR A 105 2.73 -8.32 5.84
N THR A 106 2.26 -7.69 6.92
CA THR A 106 1.22 -6.64 6.92
C THR A 106 1.47 -5.55 5.87
N PHE A 107 2.70 -5.07 5.73
CA PHE A 107 3.04 -4.02 4.76
C PHE A 107 2.90 -4.48 3.29
N GLY A 108 3.26 -5.72 2.98
CA GLY A 108 3.07 -6.26 1.63
C GLY A 108 1.59 -6.40 1.28
N VAL A 109 0.81 -6.85 2.25
CA VAL A 109 -0.64 -7.02 2.09
C VAL A 109 -1.36 -5.68 1.93
N GLN A 110 -1.01 -4.66 2.73
CA GLN A 110 -1.57 -3.30 2.60
C GLN A 110 -1.29 -2.71 1.21
N GLU A 111 -0.05 -2.82 0.72
CA GLU A 111 0.33 -2.33 -0.61
C GLU A 111 -0.40 -3.08 -1.75
N TYR A 112 -0.65 -4.39 -1.57
CA TYR A 112 -1.47 -5.15 -2.51
C TYR A 112 -2.93 -4.67 -2.53
N VAL A 113 -3.53 -4.41 -1.36
CA VAL A 113 -4.89 -3.86 -1.25
C VAL A 113 -4.97 -2.50 -1.94
N GLU A 114 -4.00 -1.63 -1.70
CA GLU A 114 -3.88 -0.32 -2.37
C GLU A 114 -3.83 -0.47 -3.90
N ALA A 115 -2.95 -1.32 -4.42
CA ALA A 115 -2.85 -1.57 -5.86
C ALA A 115 -4.15 -2.15 -6.46
N ALA A 116 -4.78 -3.11 -5.78
CA ALA A 116 -5.99 -3.77 -6.27
C ALA A 116 -7.20 -2.83 -6.26
N THR A 117 -7.36 -2.04 -5.19
CA THR A 117 -8.45 -1.06 -5.06
C THR A 117 -8.27 0.10 -6.04
N LEU A 118 -7.03 0.54 -6.29
CA LEU A 118 -6.72 1.56 -7.31
C LEU A 118 -7.09 1.05 -8.71
N CYS A 119 -6.71 -0.17 -9.06
CA CYS A 119 -7.07 -0.78 -10.34
C CYS A 119 -8.60 -0.87 -10.50
N ARG A 120 -9.31 -1.33 -9.46
CA ARG A 120 -10.77 -1.42 -9.46
C ARG A 120 -11.40 -0.05 -9.68
N PHE A 121 -10.97 0.96 -8.92
CA PHE A 121 -11.50 2.31 -9.06
C PHE A 121 -11.29 2.85 -10.49
N CYS A 122 -10.08 2.73 -11.04
CA CYS A 122 -9.82 3.23 -12.39
C CYS A 122 -10.62 2.51 -13.48
N LYS A 123 -11.01 1.25 -13.26
CA LYS A 123 -11.81 0.44 -14.20
C LYS A 123 -13.31 0.70 -14.09
N THR A 124 -13.87 0.66 -12.88
CA THR A 124 -15.33 0.67 -12.63
C THR A 124 -15.82 1.86 -11.83
N GLY A 125 -14.94 2.67 -11.25
CA GLY A 125 -15.29 3.78 -10.35
C GLY A 125 -15.76 3.34 -8.96
N THR A 126 -15.54 2.08 -8.59
CA THR A 126 -16.02 1.50 -7.32
C THR A 126 -14.86 1.05 -6.43
N LEU A 127 -15.13 0.91 -5.13
CA LEU A 127 -14.18 0.33 -4.18
C LEU A 127 -14.24 -1.20 -4.26
N LEU A 128 -13.10 -1.88 -4.34
CA LEU A 128 -13.01 -3.33 -4.25
C LEU A 128 -13.17 -3.75 -2.79
N SER A 129 -14.19 -4.55 -2.46
CA SER A 129 -14.48 -4.94 -1.09
C SER A 129 -13.51 -6.00 -0.54
N LEU A 130 -13.38 -6.06 0.79
CA LEU A 130 -12.60 -7.09 1.47
C LEU A 130 -13.07 -8.50 1.14
N ALA A 131 -14.39 -8.70 1.00
CA ALA A 131 -14.96 -10.00 0.63
C ALA A 131 -14.49 -10.43 -0.77
N GLU A 132 -14.60 -9.55 -1.76
CA GLU A 132 -14.11 -9.83 -3.13
C GLU A 132 -12.60 -10.13 -3.16
N ILE A 133 -11.81 -9.42 -2.36
CA ILE A 133 -10.36 -9.70 -2.26
C ILE A 133 -10.14 -11.10 -1.69
N ASN A 134 -10.77 -11.40 -0.56
CA ASN A 134 -10.63 -12.72 0.06
C ASN A 134 -11.12 -13.86 -0.85
N ASP A 135 -12.20 -13.66 -1.61
CA ASP A 135 -12.69 -14.64 -2.59
C ASP A 135 -11.67 -14.92 -3.70
N SER A 136 -10.97 -13.88 -4.18
CA SER A 136 -9.89 -14.05 -5.16
C SER A 136 -8.67 -14.78 -4.60
N LEU A 137 -8.35 -14.57 -3.30
CA LEU A 137 -7.26 -15.27 -2.62
C LEU A 137 -7.62 -16.72 -2.25
N LEU A 138 -8.90 -16.99 -1.99
CA LEU A 138 -9.41 -18.34 -1.73
C LEU A 138 -9.18 -19.26 -2.93
N ALA A 139 -9.31 -18.75 -4.15
CA ALA A 139 -9.05 -19.51 -5.37
C ALA A 139 -7.60 -19.99 -5.52
N LEU A 140 -6.65 -19.36 -4.83
CA LEU A 140 -5.23 -19.75 -4.81
C LEU A 140 -4.89 -20.81 -3.77
N SER A 141 -5.76 -21.01 -2.79
CA SER A 141 -5.46 -21.87 -1.64
C SER A 141 -5.84 -23.31 -1.97
N ASP A 142 -4.91 -24.24 -1.72
CA ASP A 142 -5.25 -25.66 -1.76
C ASP A 142 -6.31 -25.97 -0.69
N LYS A 143 -7.32 -26.78 -1.02
CA LYS A 143 -8.42 -27.17 -0.10
C LYS A 143 -7.96 -27.83 1.20
N SER A 144 -6.67 -28.18 1.31
CA SER A 144 -6.06 -28.80 2.49
C SER A 144 -5.42 -27.81 3.47
N VAL A 145 -5.25 -26.54 3.09
CA VAL A 145 -4.61 -25.49 3.90
C VAL A 145 -5.63 -24.39 4.18
N GLU A 146 -5.68 -23.90 5.43
CA GLU A 146 -6.52 -22.74 5.74
C GLU A 146 -6.09 -21.54 4.87
N PRO A 147 -7.02 -21.00 4.05
CA PRO A 147 -6.71 -19.94 3.12
C PRO A 147 -6.33 -18.66 3.87
N LEU A 148 -5.39 -17.89 3.31
CA LEU A 148 -5.07 -16.57 3.84
C LEU A 148 -6.31 -15.68 3.77
N GLN A 149 -6.83 -15.34 4.94
CA GLN A 149 -7.86 -14.33 5.08
C GLN A 149 -7.20 -13.01 5.46
N LEU A 150 -7.31 -12.06 4.54
CA LEU A 150 -6.91 -10.69 4.73
C LEU A 150 -7.77 -10.10 5.84
N ASN A 151 -7.13 -9.58 6.90
CA ASN A 151 -7.85 -9.04 8.05
C ASN A 151 -8.36 -7.62 7.75
N VAL A 152 -9.39 -7.22 8.51
CA VAL A 152 -10.06 -5.92 8.35
C VAL A 152 -9.08 -4.76 8.51
N LEU A 153 -8.15 -4.83 9.47
CA LEU A 153 -7.21 -3.74 9.74
C LEU A 153 -6.25 -3.51 8.55
N ASP A 154 -5.68 -4.57 7.98
CA ASP A 154 -4.79 -4.47 6.81
C ASP A 154 -5.52 -3.95 5.58
N TYR A 155 -6.79 -4.34 5.40
CA TYR A 155 -7.62 -3.78 4.34
C TYR A 155 -7.87 -2.29 4.54
N LEU A 156 -8.28 -1.87 5.75
CA LEU A 156 -8.56 -0.46 6.05
C LEU A 156 -7.31 0.42 5.90
N LEU A 157 -6.15 -0.07 6.33
CA LEU A 157 -4.87 0.62 6.17
C LEU A 157 -4.50 0.80 4.69
N GLY A 158 -4.64 -0.25 3.86
CA GLY A 158 -4.40 -0.15 2.43
C GLY A 158 -5.40 0.75 1.69
N VAL A 159 -6.68 0.73 2.09
CA VAL A 159 -7.70 1.66 1.57
C VAL A 159 -7.42 3.10 1.99
N ALA A 160 -6.82 3.33 3.15
CA ALA A 160 -6.42 4.67 3.54
C ALA A 160 -5.28 5.20 2.65
N ASP A 161 -4.30 4.35 2.30
CA ASP A 161 -3.20 4.70 1.39
C ASP A 161 -3.67 4.98 -0.04
N LEU A 162 -4.69 4.27 -0.52
CA LEU A 162 -5.36 4.54 -1.80
C LEU A 162 -5.73 6.03 -1.98
N SER A 163 -6.09 6.75 -0.90
CA SER A 163 -6.41 8.17 -0.97
C SER A 163 -5.27 9.03 -1.52
N GLY A 164 -4.01 8.66 -1.21
CA GLY A 164 -2.81 9.34 -1.71
C GLY A 164 -2.61 9.10 -3.20
N GLU A 165 -2.79 7.85 -3.63
CA GLU A 165 -2.70 7.47 -5.05
C GLU A 165 -3.81 8.13 -5.88
N LEU A 166 -5.04 8.16 -5.36
CA LEU A 166 -6.15 8.86 -6.01
C LEU A 166 -5.95 10.36 -6.07
N MET A 167 -5.37 10.97 -5.03
CA MET A 167 -4.98 12.37 -5.07
C MET A 167 -3.94 12.62 -6.18
N MET A 168 -2.88 11.82 -6.25
CA MET A 168 -1.86 11.97 -7.30
C MET A 168 -2.48 11.82 -8.70
N LEU A 169 -3.36 10.82 -8.88
CA LEU A 169 -4.09 10.63 -10.12
C LEU A 169 -4.94 11.86 -10.46
N ALA A 170 -5.72 12.38 -9.50
CA ALA A 170 -6.58 13.54 -9.71
C ALA A 170 -5.78 14.78 -10.14
N ILE A 171 -4.64 15.07 -9.51
CA ILE A 171 -3.77 16.19 -9.90
C ILE A 171 -3.24 16.02 -11.33
N GLY A 172 -2.84 14.80 -11.70
CA GLY A 172 -2.46 14.47 -13.08
C GLY A 172 -3.60 14.72 -14.06
N ARG A 173 -4.81 14.27 -13.72
CA ARG A 173 -6.02 14.47 -14.55
C ARG A 173 -6.39 15.94 -14.71
N ILE A 174 -6.27 16.74 -13.65
CA ILE A 174 -6.49 18.19 -13.72
C ILE A 174 -5.51 18.84 -14.71
N SER A 175 -4.25 18.40 -14.69
CA SER A 175 -3.21 18.91 -15.60
C SER A 175 -3.51 18.55 -17.06
N ASP A 176 -4.14 17.39 -17.31
CA ASP A 176 -4.62 16.94 -18.63
C ASP A 176 -5.98 17.58 -19.05
N GLY A 177 -6.50 18.52 -18.25
CA GLY A 177 -7.79 19.18 -18.49
C GLY A 177 -9.03 18.33 -18.16
N GLU A 178 -8.87 17.22 -17.43
CA GLU A 178 -9.94 16.29 -17.02
C GLU A 178 -10.53 16.64 -15.65
N VAL A 179 -11.00 17.88 -15.51
CA VAL A 179 -11.48 18.41 -14.21
C VAL A 179 -12.69 17.63 -13.69
N GLU A 180 -13.61 17.21 -14.56
CA GLU A 180 -14.79 16.44 -14.14
C GLU A 180 -14.42 15.07 -13.54
N TYR A 181 -13.45 14.38 -14.14
CA TYR A 181 -12.96 13.12 -13.59
C TYR A 181 -12.24 13.32 -12.25
N ALA A 182 -11.48 14.41 -12.11
CA ALA A 182 -10.88 14.78 -10.82
C ALA A 182 -11.92 15.08 -9.73
N LYS A 183 -13.08 15.67 -10.08
CA LYS A 183 -14.21 15.83 -9.16
C LYS A 183 -14.82 14.48 -8.76
N THR A 184 -14.93 13.53 -9.69
CA THR A 184 -15.37 12.15 -9.37
C THR A 184 -14.41 11.48 -8.38
N ILE A 185 -13.11 11.61 -8.60
CA ILE A 185 -12.09 11.10 -7.66
C ILE A 185 -12.25 11.78 -6.29
N CYS A 186 -12.40 13.11 -6.26
CA CYS A 186 -12.60 13.87 -5.04
C CYS A 186 -13.82 13.39 -4.24
N ALA A 187 -14.97 13.19 -4.91
CA ALA A 187 -16.17 12.67 -4.28
C ALA A 187 -15.93 11.29 -3.67
N PHE A 188 -15.29 10.38 -4.42
CA PHE A 188 -14.98 9.05 -3.97
C PHE A 188 -14.07 9.03 -2.73
N VAL A 189 -12.98 9.81 -2.72
CA VAL A 189 -12.09 9.88 -1.56
C VAL A 189 -12.80 10.51 -0.35
N ARG A 190 -13.66 11.52 -0.58
CA ARG A 190 -14.46 12.14 0.47
C ARG A 190 -15.44 11.16 1.11
N ASP A 191 -16.09 10.32 0.31
CA ASP A 191 -17.02 9.30 0.81
C ASP A 191 -16.30 8.27 1.69
N ILE A 192 -15.14 7.77 1.25
CA ILE A 192 -14.31 6.85 2.07
C ILE A 192 -13.91 7.53 3.38
N TYR A 193 -13.40 8.76 3.33
CA TYR A 193 -12.99 9.49 4.53
C TYR A 193 -14.15 9.68 5.51
N ARG A 194 -15.35 9.99 5.00
CA ARG A 194 -16.56 10.15 5.82
C ARG A 194 -16.92 8.84 6.53
N GLU A 195 -16.95 7.72 5.82
CA GLU A 195 -17.26 6.42 6.42
C GLU A 195 -16.21 6.00 7.45
N LEU A 196 -14.92 6.18 7.15
CA LEU A 196 -13.86 5.86 8.10
C LEU A 196 -13.87 6.76 9.35
N THR A 197 -14.34 8.00 9.24
CA THR A 197 -14.50 8.89 10.40
C THR A 197 -15.50 8.31 11.42
N LEU A 198 -16.48 7.53 10.97
CA LEU A 198 -17.43 6.84 11.86
C LEU A 198 -16.84 5.56 12.48
N VAL A 199 -16.01 4.85 11.72
CA VAL A 199 -15.47 3.54 12.11
C VAL A 199 -14.23 3.64 12.99
N VAL A 200 -13.26 4.50 12.65
CA VAL A 200 -11.94 4.59 13.32
C VAL A 200 -12.03 4.82 14.84
N PRO A 201 -12.96 5.64 15.38
CA PRO A 201 -13.11 5.80 16.83
C PRO A 201 -13.54 4.52 17.56
N LEU A 202 -14.19 3.59 16.85
CA LEU A 202 -14.67 2.32 17.41
C LEU A 202 -13.63 1.19 17.32
N MET A 203 -12.52 1.42 16.62
CA MET A 203 -11.46 0.41 16.45
C MET A 203 -10.54 0.35 17.67
N ASP A 204 -10.19 -0.87 18.07
CA ASP A 204 -9.12 -1.12 19.03
C ASP A 204 -7.76 -0.71 18.41
N ASP A 205 -6.86 -0.15 19.23
CA ASP A 205 -5.51 0.28 18.82
C ASP A 205 -5.46 1.17 17.55
N ASN A 206 -6.39 2.13 17.43
CA ASN A 206 -6.55 2.99 16.25
C ASN A 206 -5.45 4.04 15.97
N ASN A 207 -4.31 3.97 16.64
CA ASN A 207 -3.24 4.98 16.50
C ASN A 207 -2.69 5.08 15.08
N GLU A 208 -2.55 3.96 14.39
CA GLU A 208 -2.10 3.93 13.00
C GLU A 208 -3.16 4.50 12.05
N MET A 209 -4.41 4.09 12.24
CA MET A 209 -5.54 4.61 11.47
C MET A 209 -5.73 6.11 11.67
N LYS A 210 -5.56 6.66 12.88
CA LYS A 210 -5.63 8.10 13.14
C LYS A 210 -4.63 8.88 12.28
N LYS A 211 -3.38 8.42 12.21
CA LYS A 211 -2.35 9.03 11.36
C LYS A 211 -2.73 8.94 9.88
N LYS A 212 -3.26 7.80 9.44
CA LYS A 212 -3.74 7.64 8.06
C LYS A 212 -4.90 8.60 7.77
N MET A 213 -5.86 8.76 8.68
CA MET A 213 -6.96 9.70 8.55
C MET A 213 -6.49 11.15 8.38
N GLU A 214 -5.45 11.58 9.11
CA GLU A 214 -4.85 12.90 8.91
C GLU A 214 -4.29 13.08 7.48
N VAL A 215 -3.60 12.05 6.96
CA VAL A 215 -3.07 12.07 5.59
C VAL A 215 -4.21 12.03 4.55
N MET A 216 -5.24 11.22 4.77
CA MET A 216 -6.42 11.16 3.90
C MET A 216 -7.12 12.52 3.80
N LEU A 217 -7.27 13.22 4.92
CA LEU A 217 -7.85 14.57 4.92
C LEU A 217 -6.99 15.54 4.09
N GLN A 218 -5.67 15.47 4.23
CA GLN A 218 -4.77 16.28 3.40
C GLN A 218 -4.92 15.95 1.91
N SER A 219 -5.08 14.68 1.56
CA SER A 219 -5.35 14.24 0.18
C SER A 219 -6.65 14.85 -0.35
N VAL A 220 -7.75 14.78 0.42
CA VAL A 220 -9.04 15.41 0.04
C VAL A 220 -8.88 16.90 -0.20
N VAL A 221 -8.30 17.63 0.76
CA VAL A 221 -8.10 19.09 0.68
C VAL A 221 -7.26 19.48 -0.53
N LYS A 222 -6.22 18.70 -0.87
CA LYS A 222 -5.39 18.95 -2.05
C LYS A 222 -6.17 18.82 -3.34
N ILE A 223 -7.00 17.78 -3.47
CA ILE A 223 -7.84 17.59 -4.67
C ILE A 223 -8.87 18.72 -4.78
N GLU A 224 -9.53 19.06 -3.67
CA GLU A 224 -10.54 20.13 -3.62
C GLU A 224 -9.96 21.48 -4.02
N ASN A 225 -8.81 21.86 -3.44
CA ASN A 225 -8.13 23.12 -3.76
C ASN A 225 -7.69 23.18 -5.21
N ALA A 226 -7.20 22.06 -5.78
CA ALA A 226 -6.83 22.00 -7.19
C ALA A 226 -8.06 22.17 -8.10
N CYS A 227 -9.16 21.48 -7.81
CA CYS A 227 -10.42 21.63 -8.55
C CYS A 227 -10.97 23.06 -8.45
N PHE A 228 -10.94 23.66 -7.25
CA PHE A 228 -11.37 25.03 -7.01
C PHE A 228 -10.53 26.04 -7.80
N SER A 229 -9.19 25.91 -7.74
CA SER A 229 -8.29 26.83 -8.44
C SER A 229 -8.52 26.83 -9.95
N VAL A 230 -8.76 25.66 -10.55
CA VAL A 230 -9.07 25.56 -11.98
C VAL A 230 -10.45 26.13 -12.30
N HIS A 231 -11.45 25.91 -11.44
CA HIS A 231 -12.78 26.47 -11.64
C HIS A 231 -12.80 28.00 -11.61
N VAL A 232 -12.10 28.62 -10.65
CA VAL A 232 -11.99 30.09 -10.55
C VAL A 232 -11.30 30.65 -11.80
N ARG A 233 -10.14 30.11 -12.18
CA ARG A 233 -9.40 30.56 -13.38
C ARG A 233 -10.19 30.37 -14.67
N GLY A 234 -10.94 29.26 -14.79
CA GLY A 234 -11.81 29.02 -15.94
C GLY A 234 -12.99 29.99 -16.01
N SER A 235 -13.41 30.55 -14.87
CA SER A 235 -14.50 31.53 -14.79
C SER A 235 -14.05 32.98 -15.03
N GLU A 236 -12.73 33.25 -14.93
CA GLU A 236 -12.15 34.57 -15.23
C GLU A 236 -12.10 34.86 -16.74
N TYR A 237 -12.00 33.81 -17.58
CA TYR A 237 -12.05 33.90 -19.04
C TYR A 237 -13.46 33.59 -19.58
N ILE A 238 -14.41 34.50 -19.33
CA ILE A 238 -15.62 34.58 -20.15
C ILE A 238 -15.27 35.54 -21.29
N PRO A 239 -15.17 35.10 -22.57
CA PRO A 239 -15.09 36.04 -23.68
C PRO A 239 -16.34 36.92 -23.57
N LEU A 240 -16.14 38.21 -23.34
CA LEU A 240 -17.23 39.19 -23.40
C LEU A 240 -17.94 38.96 -24.74
N LEU A 241 -19.19 38.49 -24.65
CA LEU A 241 -20.11 38.31 -25.77
C LEU A 241 -20.08 39.59 -26.63
N GLY A 242 -19.32 39.56 -27.73
CA GLY A 242 -19.25 40.67 -28.68
C GLY A 242 -17.87 41.03 -29.27
N SER A 243 -16.74 40.49 -28.81
CA SER A 243 -15.45 40.80 -29.45
C SER A 243 -15.12 39.79 -30.55
N SER A 244 -15.65 40.02 -31.75
CA SER A 244 -15.10 39.47 -32.98
C SER A 244 -13.72 40.10 -33.24
N ALA A 245 -12.65 39.48 -32.73
CA ALA A 245 -11.31 39.71 -33.22
C ALA A 245 -10.47 38.47 -32.94
N ASP A 246 -9.98 37.85 -34.01
CA ASP A 246 -9.07 36.71 -33.96
C ASP A 246 -7.91 36.97 -32.97
N PRO A 247 -7.58 36.01 -32.09
CA PRO A 247 -6.44 36.17 -31.21
C PRO A 247 -5.15 35.91 -32.00
N ASP A 248 -4.47 36.99 -32.34
CA ASP A 248 -3.12 36.96 -32.90
C ASP A 248 -2.17 36.42 -31.81
N TYR A 249 -1.69 35.19 -31.99
CA TYR A 249 -0.75 34.56 -31.07
C TYR A 249 0.63 35.21 -31.22
N SER A 250 0.91 36.20 -30.37
CA SER A 250 2.26 36.71 -30.15
C SER A 250 2.59 36.71 -28.66
N PHE A 251 2.85 35.51 -28.12
CA PHE A 251 3.40 35.29 -26.79
C PHE A 251 4.82 34.72 -26.97
N PHE A 252 5.81 35.53 -26.57
CA PHE A 252 7.18 35.20 -26.19
C PHE A 252 8.25 35.21 -27.29
N GLY A 253 8.99 36.31 -27.30
CA GLY A 253 10.26 36.47 -27.99
C GLY A 253 10.94 37.77 -27.55
N ALA A 254 11.40 37.82 -26.29
CA ALA A 254 12.40 38.81 -25.92
C ALA A 254 13.68 38.47 -26.69
N SER A 255 13.93 39.19 -27.77
CA SER A 255 15.25 39.24 -28.40
C SER A 255 16.00 40.42 -27.79
N ASP A 256 16.92 40.11 -26.87
CA ASP A 256 18.04 40.99 -26.58
C ASP A 256 18.79 41.29 -27.89
N PHE A 257 18.84 42.55 -28.28
CA PHE A 257 19.86 43.08 -29.19
C PHE A 257 20.19 44.52 -28.77
N ASP A 258 21.47 44.73 -28.49
CA ASP A 258 22.10 45.98 -28.03
C ASP A 258 21.89 47.17 -28.97
N GLN A 259 21.68 48.36 -28.38
CA GLN A 259 22.49 49.56 -28.63
C GLN A 259 22.35 50.58 -27.50
#